data_AF-A0A7S0RFG8-F1
#
_entry.id   AF-A0A7S0RFG8-F1
#
_cell.length_a   1.000
_cell.length_b   1.000
_cell.length_c   1.000
_cell.angle_alpha   90.00
_cell.angle_beta   90.00
_cell.angle_gamma   90.00
#
_symmetry.space_group_name_H-M   'P 1'
#
loop_
_entity.id
_entity.type
_entity.pdbx_description
1 polymer ?
#
loop_
_entity_poly.entity_id
_entity_poly.type
_entity_poly.pdbx_seq_one_letter_code
_entity_poly.pdbx_strand_id
1 'polypeptide(L)'
;PPHAVLVDECPSWWGFCRQDERREPTFDEAQWPGYKQRHVAWWKVPVLHEIIKAGKVDWVMWMDSDAAIIDQSIDLRWVIALAPEGTRMIVSQDIWPTNGEGQCNTGVFLVKADSQGLELLEAWWQAADETKELQAFRGSHPWEQ
;
A
#
# COMPACT_ATOMS: atom_id res chain seq x y z
N PRO A 1 -11.69 -20.66 2.06
CA PRO A 1 -11.64 -19.77 0.88
C PRO A 1 -10.91 -18.50 1.31
N PRO A 2 -9.97 -17.95 0.53
CA PRO A 2 -9.20 -16.81 1.00
C PRO A 2 -10.10 -15.59 1.17
N HIS A 3 -10.00 -14.94 2.32
CA HIS A 3 -10.75 -13.71 2.63
C HIS A 3 -9.86 -12.50 2.31
N ALA A 4 -10.34 -11.60 1.44
CA ALA A 4 -9.66 -10.35 1.11
C ALA A 4 -10.51 -9.15 1.56
N VAL A 5 -9.84 -8.11 2.06
CA VAL A 5 -10.48 -6.82 2.41
C VAL A 5 -9.89 -5.72 1.54
N LEU A 6 -10.78 -4.90 0.98
CA LEU A 6 -10.45 -3.66 0.28
C LEU A 6 -10.22 -2.55 1.31
N VAL A 7 -9.09 -1.87 1.19
CA VAL A 7 -8.73 -0.71 2.00
C VAL A 7 -8.59 0.48 1.06
N ASP A 8 -9.45 1.47 1.29
CA ASP A 8 -9.47 2.75 0.59
C ASP A 8 -8.83 3.81 1.50
N GLU A 9 -8.14 4.79 0.89
CA GLU A 9 -7.67 6.02 1.55
C GLU A 9 -8.78 6.79 2.26
N CYS A 10 -10.04 6.56 1.88
CA CYS A 10 -11.18 6.95 2.68
C CYS A 10 -11.44 5.90 3.78
N PRO A 11 -11.24 6.19 5.09
CA PRO A 11 -11.42 5.22 6.19
C PRO A 11 -12.86 4.73 6.40
N SER A 12 -13.76 4.94 5.44
CA SER A 12 -15.17 4.59 5.51
C SER A 12 -15.45 3.07 5.55
N TRP A 13 -14.46 2.23 5.23
CA TRP A 13 -14.60 0.77 5.25
C TRP A 13 -14.13 0.08 6.53
N TRP A 14 -13.68 0.84 7.53
CA TRP A 14 -13.72 0.38 8.92
C TRP A 14 -15.19 0.37 9.34
N GLY A 15 -15.86 -0.79 9.24
CA GLY A 15 -17.29 -0.91 9.50
C GLY A 15 -17.73 -0.11 10.74
N PHE A 16 -18.68 0.81 10.53
CA PHE A 16 -19.16 1.83 11.47
C PHE A 16 -18.27 3.09 11.65
N CYS A 17 -18.37 4.05 10.71
CA CYS A 17 -18.17 5.46 11.05
C CYS A 17 -19.19 6.31 10.29
N ARG A 18 -20.01 7.07 11.02
CA ARG A 18 -20.84 8.13 10.43
C ARG A 18 -19.90 9.25 9.92
N GLN A 19 -20.32 10.01 8.91
CA GLN A 19 -19.51 11.09 8.28
C GLN A 19 -18.96 12.14 9.28
N ASP A 20 -19.57 12.20 10.46
CA ASP A 20 -19.38 13.08 11.60
C ASP A 20 -18.24 12.65 12.56
N GLU A 21 -17.60 11.49 12.35
CA GLU A 21 -16.52 10.96 13.21
C GLU A 21 -15.17 10.77 12.48
N ARG A 22 -14.91 11.55 11.42
CA ARG A 22 -13.62 11.54 10.72
C ARG A 22 -12.49 11.98 11.66
N ARG A 23 -11.84 10.99 12.28
CA ARG A 23 -10.54 11.16 12.94
C ARG A 23 -9.47 10.67 12.00
N GLU A 24 -8.44 11.47 11.82
CA GLU A 24 -7.23 11.01 11.15
C GLU A 24 -6.69 9.78 11.89
N PRO A 25 -6.25 8.74 11.17
CA PRO A 25 -5.63 7.60 11.81
C PRO A 25 -4.38 8.06 12.55
N THR A 26 -4.33 7.78 13.85
CA THR A 26 -3.16 8.04 14.68
C THR A 26 -2.33 6.77 14.80
N PHE A 27 -1.06 6.85 14.41
CA PHE A 27 -0.12 5.74 14.56
C PHE A 27 0.79 5.98 15.77
N ASP A 28 1.27 4.88 16.37
CA ASP A 28 2.27 4.93 17.43
C ASP A 28 3.61 5.38 16.84
N GLU A 29 4.13 6.53 17.30
CA GLU A 29 5.41 7.08 16.85
C GLU A 29 6.60 6.17 17.21
N ALA A 30 6.46 5.33 18.24
CA ALA A 30 7.48 4.35 18.59
C ALA A 30 7.56 3.22 17.55
N GLN A 31 6.43 2.84 16.95
CA GLN A 31 6.35 1.81 15.92
C GLN A 31 6.60 2.38 14.52
N TRP A 32 6.15 3.62 14.26
CA TRP A 32 6.29 4.32 12.98
C TRP A 32 6.98 5.67 13.17
N PRO A 33 8.30 5.67 13.41
CA PRO A 33 9.03 6.90 13.65
C PRO A 33 8.91 7.85 12.47
N GLY A 34 8.59 9.10 12.75
CA GLY A 34 8.58 10.15 11.74
C GLY A 34 7.31 10.14 10.87
N TYR A 35 6.26 9.40 11.22
CA TYR A 35 5.09 9.24 10.32
C TYR A 35 4.39 10.58 10.05
N LYS A 36 4.43 11.51 11.00
CA LYS A 36 3.88 12.87 10.84
C LYS A 36 4.69 13.74 9.88
N GLN A 37 5.95 13.38 9.65
CA GLN A 37 6.89 14.09 8.78
C GLN A 37 6.96 13.44 7.40
N ARG A 38 6.38 12.25 7.21
CA ARG A 38 6.28 11.60 5.90
C ARG A 38 5.06 12.11 5.13
N HIS A 39 5.20 12.10 3.80
CA HIS A 39 4.09 12.38 2.91
C HIS A 39 2.92 11.42 3.19
N VAL A 40 1.69 11.91 3.13
CA VAL A 40 0.46 11.14 3.46
C VAL A 40 0.32 9.85 2.66
N ALA A 41 0.86 9.79 1.44
CA ALA A 41 0.92 8.58 0.63
C ALA A 41 1.63 7.41 1.33
N TRP A 42 2.49 7.67 2.32
CA TRP A 42 3.15 6.62 3.11
C TRP A 42 2.25 6.02 4.19
N TRP A 43 1.15 6.65 4.55
CA TRP A 43 0.24 6.17 5.60
C TRP A 43 -0.41 4.83 5.24
N LYS A 44 -0.41 4.45 3.95
CA LYS A 44 -0.83 3.12 3.50
C LYS A 44 -0.11 1.99 4.21
N VAL A 45 1.19 2.17 4.51
CA VAL A 45 2.02 1.15 5.15
C VAL A 45 1.56 0.84 6.59
N PRO A 46 1.50 1.81 7.53
CA PRO A 46 1.03 1.53 8.88
C PRO A 46 -0.45 1.11 8.93
N VAL A 47 -1.29 1.60 8.02
CA VAL A 47 -2.69 1.13 7.92
C VAL A 47 -2.75 -0.36 7.59
N LEU A 48 -2.05 -0.79 6.53
CA LEU A 48 -2.04 -2.20 6.13
C LEU A 48 -1.44 -3.09 7.22
N HIS A 49 -0.41 -2.62 7.92
CA HIS A 49 0.22 -3.37 9.02
C HIS A 49 -0.76 -3.69 10.14
N GLU A 50 -1.54 -2.69 10.59
CA GLU A 50 -2.55 -2.91 11.63
C GLU A 50 -3.70 -3.81 11.16
N ILE A 51 -4.09 -3.73 9.89
CA ILE A 51 -5.10 -4.63 9.30
C ILE A 51 -4.60 -6.08 9.28
N ILE A 52 -3.35 -6.30 8.87
CA ILE A 52 -2.74 -7.64 8.85
C ILE A 52 -2.60 -8.18 10.27
N LYS A 53 -2.15 -7.36 11.24
CA LYS A 53 -2.06 -7.74 12.67
C LYS A 53 -3.39 -8.14 13.29
N ALA A 54 -4.51 -7.58 12.82
CA ALA A 54 -5.83 -8.00 13.27
C ALA A 54 -6.15 -9.47 12.90
N GLY A 55 -5.44 -10.07 11.95
CA GLY A 55 -5.44 -11.51 11.70
C GLY A 55 -6.75 -12.06 11.12
N LYS A 56 -7.51 -11.25 10.38
CA LYS A 56 -8.86 -11.60 9.89
C LYS A 56 -8.92 -12.02 8.42
N VAL A 57 -7.82 -11.88 7.69
CA VAL A 57 -7.76 -11.97 6.22
C VAL A 57 -6.49 -12.66 5.79
N ASP A 58 -6.47 -13.19 4.56
CA ASP A 58 -5.29 -13.83 3.95
C ASP A 58 -4.50 -12.86 3.07
N TRP A 59 -5.20 -11.86 2.52
CA TRP A 59 -4.66 -10.81 1.66
C TRP A 59 -5.38 -9.50 1.95
N VAL A 60 -4.65 -8.39 1.87
CA VAL A 60 -5.19 -7.04 1.97
C VAL A 60 -4.91 -6.32 0.66
N MET A 61 -5.93 -5.70 0.07
CA MET A 61 -5.75 -4.86 -1.10
C MET A 61 -5.79 -3.40 -0.68
N TRP A 62 -4.76 -2.64 -1.04
CA TRP A 62 -4.77 -1.20 -1.00
C TRP A 62 -5.23 -0.64 -2.34
N MET A 63 -6.05 0.42 -2.28
CA MET A 63 -6.49 1.19 -3.44
C MET A 63 -6.47 2.67 -3.08
N ASP A 64 -5.70 3.47 -3.83
CA ASP A 64 -5.69 4.93 -3.72
C ASP A 64 -7.09 5.49 -4.05
N SER A 65 -7.42 6.63 -3.45
CA SER A 65 -8.75 7.24 -3.58
C SER A 65 -9.11 7.71 -5.00
N ASP A 66 -8.11 7.86 -5.87
CA ASP A 66 -8.26 8.23 -7.28
C ASP A 66 -8.27 7.01 -8.22
N ALA A 67 -8.13 5.80 -7.70
CA ALA A 67 -8.27 4.56 -8.46
C ALA A 67 -9.75 4.11 -8.51
N ALA A 68 -10.16 3.58 -9.67
CA ALA A 68 -11.54 3.16 -9.90
C ALA A 68 -11.62 1.73 -10.45
N ILE A 69 -12.57 0.95 -9.94
CA ILE A 69 -12.91 -0.38 -10.48
C ILE A 69 -13.85 -0.18 -11.67
N ILE A 70 -13.31 -0.31 -12.88
CA ILE A 70 -14.06 -0.18 -14.13
C ILE A 70 -14.61 -1.51 -14.66
N ASP A 71 -13.99 -2.63 -14.28
CA ASP A 71 -14.43 -3.98 -14.65
C ASP A 71 -14.65 -4.83 -13.39
N GLN A 72 -15.92 -5.04 -13.04
CA GLN A 72 -16.31 -5.84 -11.87
C GLN A 72 -16.48 -7.32 -12.19
N SER A 73 -16.25 -7.74 -13.45
CA SER A 73 -16.30 -9.15 -13.83
C SER A 73 -15.04 -9.92 -13.42
N ILE A 74 -13.96 -9.20 -13.09
CA ILE A 74 -12.68 -9.77 -12.69
C ILE A 74 -12.72 -10.12 -11.20
N ASP A 75 -12.49 -11.39 -10.90
CA ASP A 75 -12.35 -11.89 -9.54
C ASP A 75 -10.89 -11.80 -9.07
N LEU A 76 -10.62 -11.01 -8.04
CA LEU A 76 -9.28 -10.87 -7.45
C LEU A 76 -8.68 -12.19 -6.96
N ARG A 77 -9.51 -13.18 -6.62
CA ARG A 77 -9.03 -14.52 -6.23
C ARG A 77 -8.28 -15.19 -7.37
N TRP A 78 -8.66 -14.91 -8.62
CA TRP A 78 -7.94 -15.40 -9.79
C TRP A 78 -6.55 -14.78 -9.91
N VAL A 79 -6.43 -13.46 -9.68
CA VAL A 79 -5.15 -12.76 -9.67
C VAL A 79 -4.21 -13.33 -8.60
N ILE A 80 -4.73 -13.57 -7.40
CA ILE A 80 -3.97 -14.19 -6.30
C ILE A 80 -3.53 -15.62 -6.67
N ALA A 81 -4.40 -16.41 -7.32
CA ALA A 81 -4.09 -17.78 -7.71
C ALA A 81 -3.01 -17.88 -8.80
N LEU A 82 -2.78 -16.81 -9.57
CA LEU A 82 -1.70 -16.73 -10.56
C LEU A 82 -0.34 -16.37 -9.94
N ALA A 83 -0.32 -15.87 -8.70
CA ALA A 83 0.91 -15.49 -8.05
C ALA A 83 1.77 -16.75 -7.75
N PRO A 84 3.09 -16.70 -8.01
CA PRO A 84 4.00 -17.77 -7.62
C PRO A 84 3.91 -18.10 -6.12
N GLU A 85 4.23 -19.34 -5.78
CA GLU A 85 4.39 -19.72 -4.37
C GLU A 85 5.47 -18.84 -3.71
N GLY A 86 5.19 -18.37 -2.50
CA GLY A 86 6.09 -17.45 -1.80
C GLY A 86 5.86 -15.96 -2.09
N THR A 87 4.96 -15.59 -3.01
CA THR A 87 4.62 -14.17 -3.22
C THR A 87 4.05 -13.54 -1.95
N ARG A 88 4.56 -12.33 -1.61
CA ARG A 88 4.07 -11.51 -0.49
C ARG A 88 3.40 -10.23 -0.92
N MET A 89 3.67 -9.78 -2.15
CA MET A 89 3.07 -8.58 -2.71
C MET A 89 2.78 -8.79 -4.20
N ILE A 90 1.62 -8.31 -4.64
CA ILE A 90 1.24 -8.21 -6.05
C ILE A 90 1.01 -6.73 -6.31
N VAL A 91 1.77 -6.14 -7.22
CA VAL A 91 1.74 -4.70 -7.50
C VAL A 91 1.36 -4.45 -8.94
N SER A 92 0.60 -3.38 -9.18
CA SER A 92 0.31 -2.94 -10.54
C SER A 92 1.57 -2.41 -11.23
N GLN A 93 1.62 -2.52 -12.55
CA GLN A 93 2.72 -2.02 -13.36
C GLN A 93 2.18 -1.09 -14.44
N ASP A 94 2.70 0.13 -14.47
CA ASP A 94 2.45 1.09 -15.54
C ASP A 94 3.54 0.91 -16.60
N ILE A 95 3.12 0.62 -17.84
CA ILE A 95 4.03 0.48 -18.97
C ILE A 95 4.10 1.82 -19.70
N TRP A 96 5.28 2.43 -19.73
CA TRP A 96 5.50 3.69 -20.42
C TRP A 96 5.38 3.50 -21.95
N PRO A 97 4.51 4.26 -22.64
CA PRO A 97 4.27 4.06 -24.08
C PRO A 97 5.52 4.32 -24.94
N THR A 98 6.46 5.12 -24.44
CA THR A 98 7.60 5.65 -25.20
C THR A 98 8.78 4.69 -25.28
N ASN A 99 9.00 3.87 -24.25
CA ASN A 99 10.13 2.94 -24.19
C ASN A 99 9.73 1.52 -23.76
N GLY A 100 8.46 1.28 -23.42
CA GLY A 100 7.97 -0.02 -22.96
C GLY A 100 8.50 -0.42 -21.58
N GLU A 101 9.17 0.48 -20.87
CA GLU A 101 9.65 0.20 -19.52
C GLU A 101 8.49 0.22 -18.54
N GLY A 102 8.42 -0.81 -17.71
CA GLY A 102 7.40 -0.93 -16.67
C GLY A 102 7.89 -0.34 -15.35
N GLN A 103 7.11 0.57 -14.76
CA GLN A 103 7.32 1.04 -13.40
C GLN A 103 6.22 0.50 -12.50
N CYS A 104 6.59 0.07 -11.29
CA CYS A 104 5.60 -0.35 -10.31
C CYS A 104 4.77 0.85 -9.87
N ASN A 105 3.45 0.69 -9.89
CA ASN A 105 2.51 1.65 -9.34
C ASN A 105 1.89 1.06 -8.06
N THR A 106 2.09 1.77 -6.95
CA THR A 106 1.65 1.36 -5.61
C THR A 106 0.35 2.03 -5.19
N GLY A 107 -0.40 2.57 -6.16
CA GLY A 107 -1.76 3.05 -5.96
C GLY A 107 -2.77 1.91 -5.88
N VAL A 108 -2.49 0.77 -6.52
CA VAL A 108 -3.24 -0.48 -6.30
C VAL A 108 -2.28 -1.65 -6.14
N PHE A 109 -2.37 -2.34 -5.01
CA PHE A 109 -1.57 -3.54 -4.75
C PHE A 109 -2.22 -4.43 -3.69
N LEU A 110 -1.80 -5.70 -3.68
CA LEU A 110 -2.16 -6.67 -2.65
C LEU A 110 -0.93 -7.05 -1.83
N VAL A 111 -1.13 -7.22 -0.52
CA VAL A 111 -0.12 -7.76 0.41
C VAL A 111 -0.68 -8.99 1.09
N LYS A 112 0.16 -10.03 1.21
CA LYS A 112 -0.19 -11.25 1.94
C LYS A 112 -0.25 -10.95 3.44
N ALA A 113 -1.32 -11.35 4.10
CA ALA A 113 -1.52 -11.12 5.52
C ALA A 113 -0.87 -12.22 6.37
N ASP A 114 0.45 -12.29 6.32
CA ASP A 114 1.27 -13.17 7.16
C ASP A 114 2.47 -12.40 7.78
N SER A 115 3.28 -13.09 8.57
CA SER A 115 4.45 -12.47 9.22
C SER A 115 5.43 -11.88 8.21
N GLN A 116 5.59 -12.51 7.05
CA GLN A 116 6.50 -12.03 6.02
C GLN A 116 5.93 -10.83 5.25
N GLY A 117 4.61 -10.73 5.14
CA GLY A 117 3.94 -9.52 4.65
C GLY A 117 4.13 -8.33 5.61
N LEU A 118 4.08 -8.57 6.92
CA LEU A 118 4.42 -7.54 7.92
C LEU A 118 5.87 -7.09 7.81
N GLU A 119 6.81 -8.05 7.73
CA GLU A 119 8.24 -7.77 7.53
C GLU A 119 8.48 -6.95 6.25
N LEU A 120 7.76 -7.27 5.16
CA LEU A 120 7.84 -6.52 3.90
C LEU A 120 7.39 -5.06 4.07
N LEU A 121 6.27 -4.82 4.77
CA LEU A 121 5.75 -3.46 5.02
C LEU A 121 6.71 -2.65 5.90
N GLU A 122 7.27 -3.27 6.93
CA GLU A 122 8.26 -2.65 7.80
C GLU A 122 9.54 -2.29 7.03
N ALA A 123 10.07 -3.22 6.23
CA ALA A 123 11.22 -2.97 5.37
C ALA A 123 10.95 -1.86 4.36
N TRP A 124 9.77 -1.82 3.75
CA TRP A 124 9.37 -0.76 2.83
C TRP A 124 9.32 0.61 3.52
N TRP A 125 8.78 0.67 4.74
CA TRP A 125 8.85 1.90 5.54
C TRP A 125 10.30 2.34 5.75
N GLN A 126 11.19 1.47 6.22
CA GLN A 126 12.57 1.84 6.50
C GLN A 126 13.34 2.29 5.25
N ALA A 127 13.19 1.56 4.14
CA ALA A 127 13.85 1.87 2.87
C ALA A 127 13.51 3.27 2.34
N ALA A 128 12.31 3.78 2.64
CA ALA A 128 11.90 5.12 2.26
C ALA A 128 12.83 6.21 2.81
N ASP A 129 13.31 6.06 4.05
CA ASP A 129 14.19 7.06 4.67
C ASP A 129 15.61 6.95 4.10
N GLU A 130 16.08 5.74 3.80
CA GLU A 130 17.36 5.51 3.11
C GLU A 130 17.34 6.10 1.68
N THR A 131 16.18 6.02 0.99
CA THR A 131 16.05 6.62 -0.34
C THR A 131 16.05 8.15 -0.33
N LYS A 132 15.66 8.81 0.77
CA LYS A 132 15.81 10.28 0.89
C LYS A 132 17.28 10.68 0.94
N GLU A 133 18.13 9.89 1.60
CA GLU A 133 19.58 10.10 1.57
C GLU A 133 20.16 9.87 0.17
N LEU A 134 19.68 8.85 -0.54
CA LEU A 134 20.06 8.57 -1.93
C LEU A 134 19.53 9.63 -2.92
N GLN A 135 18.33 10.18 -2.73
CA GLN A 135 17.75 11.23 -3.57
C GLN A 135 18.41 12.58 -3.30
N ALA A 136 18.70 12.91 -2.04
CA ALA A 136 19.51 14.07 -1.67
C ALA A 136 20.94 13.98 -2.23
N PHE A 137 21.48 12.76 -2.36
CA PHE A 137 22.76 12.49 -3.01
C PHE A 137 22.70 12.53 -4.56
N ARG A 138 21.56 12.18 -5.15
CA ARG A 138 21.39 12.09 -6.62
C ARG A 138 21.01 13.39 -7.33
N GLY A 139 20.83 14.49 -6.60
CA GLY A 139 20.57 15.81 -7.18
C GLY A 139 19.12 15.95 -7.67
N SER A 140 18.57 17.14 -7.47
CA SER A 140 17.22 17.54 -7.87
C SER A 140 16.91 17.15 -9.31
N HIS A 141 15.71 16.58 -9.51
CA HIS A 141 15.23 16.37 -10.86
C HIS A 141 15.00 17.72 -11.56
N PRO A 142 15.25 17.83 -12.88
CA PRO A 142 15.22 19.11 -13.61
C PRO A 142 13.87 19.83 -13.61
N TRP A 143 12.79 19.17 -13.20
CA TRP A 143 11.42 19.70 -13.21
C TRP A 143 11.04 20.45 -11.92
N GLU A 144 11.93 20.51 -10.93
CA GLU A 144 11.76 21.25 -9.67
C GLU A 144 12.49 22.62 -9.67
N GLN A 145 12.81 23.16 -10.85
CA GLN A 145 13.35 24.53 -11.04
C GLN A 145 12.33 25.46 -11.68
#